data_AF-A0A5K7ZQF7-F1
#
_entry.id   AF-A0A5K7ZQF7-F1
#
_cell.length_a   1.000
_cell.length_b   1.000
_cell.length_c   1.000
_cell.angle_alpha   90.00
_cell.angle_beta   90.00
_cell.angle_gamma   90.00
#
_symmetry.space_group_name_H-M   'P 1'
#
loop_
_entity.id
_entity.type
_entity.pdbx_description
1 polymer ?
#
loop_
_entity_poly.entity_id
_entity_poly.type
_entity_poly.pdbx_seq_one_letter_code
_entity_poly.pdbx_strand_id
1 'polypeptide(L)'
;MAASLAAGRAPGYDQCTAILDYMRNSIRYTPGSGQHIISAAELNQLGSGVCRDMAHLGIACCRALSIPARMVVGYLEGLEPMDLHAWFEAYVGNRWYTFDPTQVNLQGGRVAIAFGRDAADVAIYTQFGNPVELSSMRVNVERLPGPPC
;
A
#
# COMPACT_ATOMS: atom_id res chain seq x y z
N MET A 1 16.75 -7.40 -8.36
CA MET A 1 16.51 -6.44 -7.26
C MET A 1 15.92 -7.10 -6.01
N ALA A 2 14.71 -7.66 -6.03
CA ALA A 2 14.11 -8.23 -4.80
C ALA A 2 15.01 -9.26 -4.08
N ALA A 3 15.63 -10.17 -4.83
CA ALA A 3 16.59 -11.15 -4.29
C ALA A 3 17.80 -10.50 -3.58
N SER A 4 18.30 -9.37 -4.08
CA SER A 4 19.42 -8.66 -3.44
C SER A 4 18.98 -7.92 -2.18
N LEU A 5 17.76 -7.39 -2.14
CA LEU A 5 17.19 -6.78 -0.92
C LEU A 5 17.01 -7.81 0.20
N ALA A 6 16.63 -9.03 -0.17
CA ALA A 6 16.40 -10.14 0.75
C ALA A 6 17.68 -10.90 1.17
N ALA A 7 18.84 -10.55 0.60
CA ALA A 7 20.09 -11.26 0.88
C ALA A 7 20.45 -11.18 2.37
N GLY A 8 20.74 -12.34 2.98
CA GLY A 8 21.09 -12.43 4.41
C GLY A 8 19.93 -12.24 5.39
N ARG A 9 18.67 -12.17 4.91
CA ARG A 9 17.48 -12.08 5.77
C ARG A 9 16.84 -13.46 5.98
N ALA A 10 16.21 -13.66 7.14
CA ALA A 10 15.42 -14.88 7.37
C ALA A 10 14.20 -14.91 6.42
N PRO A 11 13.79 -16.08 5.91
CA PRO A 11 12.66 -16.18 4.98
C PRO A 11 11.35 -15.61 5.53
N GLY A 12 10.55 -14.98 4.67
CA GLY A 12 9.24 -14.45 5.05
C GLY A 12 9.30 -13.02 5.60
N TYR A 13 9.05 -12.84 6.90
CA TYR A 13 8.77 -11.52 7.48
C TYR A 13 9.99 -10.57 7.36
N ASP A 14 11.20 -11.06 7.60
CA ASP A 14 12.41 -10.23 7.52
C ASP A 14 12.73 -9.81 6.07
N GLN A 15 12.39 -10.66 5.09
CA GLN A 15 12.50 -10.30 3.67
C GLN A 15 11.49 -9.22 3.28
N CYS A 16 10.24 -9.34 3.73
CA CYS A 16 9.22 -8.30 3.53
C CYS A 16 9.60 -6.98 4.21
N THR A 17 10.20 -7.05 5.40
CA THR A 17 10.71 -5.89 6.12
C THR A 17 11.86 -5.22 5.36
N ALA A 18 12.79 -5.99 4.78
CA ALA A 18 13.87 -5.42 3.97
C ALA A 18 13.34 -4.72 2.69
N ILE A 19 12.26 -5.24 2.08
CA ILE A 19 11.56 -4.59 0.97
C ILE A 19 10.94 -3.27 1.44
N LEU A 20 10.24 -3.28 2.58
CA LEU A 20 9.65 -2.09 3.18
C LEU A 20 10.70 -0.99 3.44
N ASP A 21 11.84 -1.37 4.02
CA ASP A 21 12.93 -0.45 4.32
C ASP A 21 13.55 0.14 3.06
N TYR A 22 13.76 -0.67 2.01
CA TYR A 22 14.22 -0.17 0.72
C TYR A 22 13.29 0.90 0.17
N MET A 23 11.98 0.64 0.18
CA MET A 23 10.98 1.54 -0.38
C MET A 23 10.92 2.86 0.39
N ARG A 24 10.93 2.81 1.73
CA ARG A 24 10.97 4.01 2.59
C ARG A 24 12.19 4.89 2.33
N ASN A 25 13.32 4.28 1.99
CA ASN A 25 14.58 5.00 1.76
C ASN A 25 14.76 5.47 0.30
N SER A 26 14.10 4.82 -0.65
CA SER A 26 14.37 5.02 -2.09
C SER A 26 13.23 5.69 -2.84
N ILE A 27 12.01 5.65 -2.30
CA ILE A 27 10.81 6.16 -2.96
C ILE A 27 10.22 7.30 -2.13
N ARG A 28 10.13 8.49 -2.73
CA ARG A 28 9.45 9.64 -2.15
C ARG A 28 7.94 9.47 -2.25
N TYR A 29 7.27 9.45 -1.10
CA TYR A 29 5.80 9.49 -1.06
C TYR A 29 5.29 10.89 -1.44
N THR A 30 4.39 10.96 -2.42
CA THR A 30 3.81 12.21 -2.94
C THR A 30 2.29 12.13 -2.93
N PRO A 31 1.61 12.29 -1.78
CA PRO A 31 0.16 12.25 -1.71
C PRO A 31 -0.48 13.34 -2.58
N GLY A 32 -1.62 13.04 -3.21
CA GLY A 32 -2.38 14.01 -4.01
C GLY A 32 -1.88 14.27 -5.44
N SER A 33 -0.72 13.74 -5.86
CA SER A 33 -0.18 13.95 -7.22
C SER A 33 -0.51 12.82 -8.22
N GLY A 34 -1.18 11.76 -7.78
CA GLY A 34 -1.24 10.46 -8.46
C GLY A 34 -2.38 10.25 -9.47
N GLN A 35 -2.65 11.23 -10.34
CA GLN A 35 -3.63 11.04 -11.42
C GLN A 35 -3.13 10.08 -12.51
N HIS A 36 -1.81 9.96 -12.68
CA HIS A 36 -1.24 9.00 -13.61
C HIS A 36 -1.10 7.62 -12.95
N ILE A 37 -1.57 6.59 -13.63
CA ILE A 37 -1.43 5.19 -13.19
C ILE A 37 -0.10 4.67 -13.72
N ILE A 38 0.78 4.26 -12.81
CA ILE A 38 2.09 3.70 -13.13
C ILE A 38 2.23 2.29 -12.57
N SER A 39 3.04 1.46 -13.22
CA SER A 39 3.37 0.12 -12.77
C SER A 39 4.42 0.13 -11.63
N ALA A 40 4.57 -1.01 -10.97
CA ALA A 40 5.62 -1.23 -9.97
C ALA A 40 7.03 -0.98 -10.53
N ALA A 41 7.27 -1.37 -11.79
CA ALA A 41 8.57 -1.17 -12.44
C ALA A 41 8.85 0.32 -12.70
N GLU A 42 7.84 1.06 -13.16
CA GLU A 42 7.95 2.51 -13.40
C GLU A 42 8.16 3.27 -12.08
N LEU A 43 7.42 2.95 -11.01
CA LEU A 43 7.65 3.56 -9.70
C LEU A 43 9.09 3.37 -9.25
N ASN A 44 9.63 2.15 -9.40
CA ASN A 44 10.98 1.83 -9.01
C ASN A 44 12.05 2.61 -9.78
N GLN A 45 11.74 3.04 -11.02
CA GLN A 45 12.61 3.89 -11.82
C GLN A 45 12.44 5.38 -11.48
N LEU A 46 11.19 5.83 -11.27
CA LEU A 46 10.86 7.22 -10.99
C LEU A 46 11.27 7.67 -9.57
N GLY A 47 11.26 6.75 -8.61
CA GLY A 47 11.61 7.08 -7.22
C GLY A 47 10.58 7.95 -6.50
N SER A 48 9.37 8.10 -7.02
CA SER A 48 8.28 8.83 -6.36
C SER A 48 6.89 8.37 -6.82
N GLY A 49 5.91 8.37 -5.91
CA GLY A 49 4.54 7.97 -6.21
C GLY A 49 3.59 8.02 -5.01
N VAL A 50 2.35 7.58 -5.22
CA VAL A 50 1.30 7.53 -4.18
C VAL A 50 1.22 6.16 -3.50
N CYS A 51 0.32 6.03 -2.51
CA CYS A 51 0.15 4.84 -1.68
C CYS A 51 -0.14 3.59 -2.51
N ARG A 52 -1.00 3.71 -3.53
CA ARG A 52 -1.32 2.65 -4.50
C ARG A 52 -0.06 2.13 -5.20
N ASP A 53 0.75 3.03 -5.76
CA ASP A 53 1.92 2.65 -6.54
C ASP A 53 2.94 1.95 -5.64
N MET A 54 3.17 2.49 -4.44
CA MET A 54 4.07 1.87 -3.47
C MET A 54 3.56 0.50 -3.04
N ALA A 55 2.27 0.32 -2.78
CA ALA A 55 1.70 -0.98 -2.48
C ALA A 55 1.93 -1.98 -3.64
N HIS A 56 1.77 -1.57 -4.90
CA HIS A 56 2.11 -2.42 -6.05
C HIS A 56 3.58 -2.86 -6.06
N LEU A 57 4.51 -1.94 -5.78
CA LEU A 57 5.94 -2.27 -5.74
C LEU A 57 6.26 -3.27 -4.61
N GLY A 58 5.69 -3.07 -3.43
CA GLY A 58 5.83 -4.01 -2.31
C GLY A 58 5.31 -5.42 -2.66
N ILE A 59 4.13 -5.49 -3.28
CA ILE A 59 3.52 -6.75 -3.76
C ILE A 59 4.41 -7.42 -4.81
N ALA A 60 4.89 -6.66 -5.80
CA ALA A 60 5.74 -7.18 -6.87
C ALA A 60 7.05 -7.76 -6.31
N CYS A 61 7.69 -7.05 -5.39
CA CYS A 61 8.91 -7.51 -4.72
C CYS A 61 8.67 -8.78 -3.89
N CYS A 62 7.58 -8.85 -3.13
CA CYS A 62 7.24 -10.06 -2.37
C CYS A 62 6.99 -11.26 -3.28
N ARG A 63 6.20 -11.08 -4.35
CA ARG A 63 5.89 -12.14 -5.31
C ARG A 63 7.13 -12.61 -6.08
N ALA A 64 8.08 -11.71 -6.36
CA ALA A 64 9.38 -12.07 -6.96
C ALA A 64 10.23 -12.98 -6.05
N LEU A 65 9.95 -13.01 -4.73
CA LEU A 65 10.55 -13.91 -3.75
C LEU A 65 9.67 -15.13 -3.44
N SER A 66 8.63 -15.37 -4.24
CA SER A 66 7.62 -16.42 -3.99
C SER A 66 6.84 -16.26 -2.68
N ILE A 67 6.76 -15.04 -2.13
CA ILE A 67 5.94 -14.72 -0.97
C ILE A 67 4.56 -14.24 -1.47
N PRO A 68 3.44 -14.89 -1.10
CA PRO A 68 2.12 -14.41 -1.46
C PRO A 68 1.87 -13.03 -0.86
N ALA A 69 1.46 -12.08 -1.69
CA ALA A 69 1.16 -10.71 -1.28
C ALA A 69 -0.12 -10.21 -1.96
N ARG A 70 -0.85 -9.31 -1.30
CA ARG A 70 -2.11 -8.72 -1.78
C ARG A 70 -2.16 -7.23 -1.50
N MET A 71 -2.93 -6.51 -2.30
CA MET A 71 -3.27 -5.10 -2.03
C MET A 71 -4.42 -5.05 -1.04
N VAL A 72 -4.40 -4.06 -0.17
CA VAL A 72 -5.54 -3.72 0.70
C VAL A 72 -5.82 -2.23 0.55
N VAL A 73 -7.09 -1.89 0.36
CA VAL A 73 -7.58 -0.51 0.31
C VAL A 73 -8.54 -0.30 1.47
N GLY A 74 -8.45 0.86 2.11
CA GLY A 74 -9.31 1.19 3.23
C GLY A 74 -9.03 2.56 3.83
N TYR A 75 -9.41 2.70 5.10
CA TYR A 75 -9.20 3.91 5.89
C TYR A 75 -8.00 3.75 6.81
N LEU A 76 -7.26 4.85 7.02
CA LEU A 76 -6.19 4.96 8.00
C LEU A 76 -6.43 6.18 8.88
N GLU A 77 -6.58 5.95 10.18
CA GLU A 77 -6.65 7.01 11.18
C GLU A 77 -5.34 7.82 11.21
N GLY A 78 -5.46 9.15 11.22
CA GLY A 78 -4.32 10.06 11.30
C GLY A 78 -3.52 10.18 9.99
N LEU A 79 -4.06 9.70 8.87
CA LEU A 79 -3.46 9.91 7.55
C LEU A 79 -3.50 11.40 7.17
N GLU A 80 -2.36 11.94 6.73
CA GLU A 80 -2.22 13.33 6.32
C GLU A 80 -1.52 13.45 4.95
N PRO A 81 -2.12 14.12 3.94
CA PRO A 81 -3.51 14.61 3.92
C PRO A 81 -4.51 13.44 3.94
N MET A 82 -5.68 13.65 4.55
CA MET A 82 -6.71 12.61 4.66
C MET A 82 -7.31 12.21 3.30
N ASP A 83 -7.31 10.91 3.02
CA ASP A 83 -7.88 10.29 1.83
C ASP A 83 -8.16 8.78 2.09
N LEU A 84 -8.64 8.05 1.09
CA LEU A 84 -8.54 6.59 1.08
C LEU A 84 -7.07 6.17 0.99
N HIS A 85 -6.75 5.07 1.65
CA HIS A 85 -5.39 4.58 1.75
C HIS A 85 -5.23 3.20 1.14
N ALA A 86 -4.06 2.95 0.57
CA ALA A 86 -3.67 1.64 0.06
C ALA A 86 -2.36 1.19 0.71
N TRP A 87 -2.33 -0.06 1.16
CA TRP A 87 -1.13 -0.72 1.65
C TRP A 87 -1.05 -2.13 1.08
N PHE A 88 -0.01 -2.88 1.42
CA PHE A 88 0.08 -4.28 1.03
C PHE A 88 0.18 -5.20 2.24
N GLU A 89 -0.25 -6.43 2.03
CA GLU A 89 -0.06 -7.50 3.01
C GLU A 89 0.71 -8.66 2.39
N ALA A 90 1.53 -9.32 3.20
CA ALA A 90 2.22 -10.55 2.80
C ALA A 90 1.81 -11.71 3.70
N TYR A 91 1.63 -12.89 3.11
CA TYR A 91 1.28 -14.11 3.82
C TYR A 91 2.54 -14.82 4.32
N VAL A 92 2.77 -14.78 5.62
CA VAL A 92 3.94 -15.36 6.27
C VAL A 92 3.48 -16.12 7.51
N GLY A 93 4.00 -17.33 7.73
CA GLY A 93 3.70 -18.08 8.95
C GLY A 93 2.20 -18.28 9.23
N ASN A 94 1.43 -18.58 8.17
CA ASN A 94 -0.02 -18.81 8.25
C ASN A 94 -0.86 -17.58 8.64
N ARG A 95 -0.37 -16.36 8.40
CA ARG A 95 -1.15 -15.13 8.57
C ARG A 95 -0.77 -14.04 7.58
N TRP A 96 -1.68 -13.11 7.35
CA TRP A 96 -1.41 -11.87 6.63
C TRP A 96 -0.76 -10.85 7.58
N TYR A 97 0.36 -10.28 7.16
CA TYR A 97 1.05 -9.19 7.85
C TYR A 97 0.97 -7.92 7.01
N THR A 98 0.66 -6.80 7.66
CA THR A 98 0.55 -5.47 7.07
C THR A 98 1.92 -4.82 6.88
N PHE A 99 2.15 -4.28 5.69
CA PHE A 99 3.33 -3.48 5.35
C PHE A 99 2.87 -2.20 4.65
N ASP A 100 3.33 -1.06 5.17
CA ASP A 100 2.93 0.26 4.68
C ASP A 100 4.17 1.17 4.54
N PRO A 101 4.68 1.36 3.31
CA PRO A 101 5.88 2.13 3.04
C PRO A 101 5.63 3.64 3.09
N THR A 102 4.36 4.09 3.15
CA THR A 102 4.01 5.51 3.22
C THR A 102 4.07 6.05 4.64
N GLN A 103 4.00 5.17 5.64
CA GLN A 103 3.98 5.51 7.06
C GLN A 103 5.30 5.13 7.72
N VAL A 104 5.71 5.90 8.73
CA VAL A 104 6.92 5.60 9.53
C VAL A 104 6.76 4.29 10.32
N ASN A 105 5.54 4.01 10.77
CA ASN A 105 5.19 2.83 11.55
C ASN A 105 3.71 2.45 11.29
N LEU A 106 3.23 1.40 11.97
CA LEU A 106 1.84 0.94 11.85
C LEU A 106 0.91 1.61 12.88
N GLN A 107 1.20 2.83 13.32
CA GLN A 107 0.25 3.60 14.13
C GLN A 107 -1.03 3.91 13.34
N GLY A 108 -2.08 4.25 14.07
CA GLY A 108 -3.43 4.49 13.52
C GLY A 108 -4.21 3.20 13.28
N GLY A 109 -5.50 3.24 13.61
CA GLY A 109 -6.45 2.20 13.23
C GLY A 109 -6.58 2.11 11.71
N ARG A 110 -6.55 0.88 11.18
CA ARG A 110 -6.84 0.59 9.77
C ARG A 110 -8.16 -0.14 9.66
N VAL A 111 -9.04 0.36 8.79
CA VAL A 111 -10.29 -0.31 8.45
C VAL A 111 -10.22 -0.70 6.99
N ALA A 112 -10.02 -2.00 6.74
CA ALA A 112 -9.98 -2.52 5.38
C ALA A 112 -11.38 -2.49 4.75
N ILE A 113 -11.47 -1.99 3.52
CA ILE A 113 -12.68 -2.03 2.69
C ILE A 113 -12.62 -3.26 1.78
N ALA A 114 -11.49 -3.44 1.09
CA ALA A 114 -11.30 -4.51 0.12
C ALA A 114 -9.84 -4.96 0.07
N PHE A 115 -9.63 -6.19 -0.38
CA PHE A 115 -8.32 -6.73 -0.69
C PHE A 115 -8.37 -7.57 -1.97
N GLY A 116 -7.29 -7.55 -2.73
CA GLY A 116 -7.22 -8.19 -4.04
C GLY A 116 -5.79 -8.39 -4.50
N ARG A 117 -5.62 -8.91 -5.72
CA ARG A 117 -4.29 -9.14 -6.29
C ARG A 117 -3.53 -7.83 -6.47
N ASP A 118 -4.24 -6.79 -6.88
CA ASP A 118 -3.73 -5.46 -7.13
C ASP A 118 -4.90 -4.44 -7.26
N ALA A 119 -4.62 -3.19 -7.65
CA ALA A 119 -5.61 -2.12 -7.70
C ALA A 119 -6.79 -2.38 -8.66
N ALA A 120 -6.65 -3.27 -9.65
CA ALA A 120 -7.75 -3.61 -10.55
C ALA A 120 -8.88 -4.36 -9.83
N ASP A 121 -8.55 -5.13 -8.78
CA ASP A 121 -9.53 -5.89 -7.98
C ASP A 121 -10.20 -5.02 -6.89
N VAL A 122 -9.59 -3.88 -6.55
CA VAL A 122 -9.99 -3.04 -5.40
C VAL A 122 -10.11 -1.56 -5.76
N ALA A 123 -10.44 -1.27 -7.02
CA ALA A 123 -10.62 0.09 -7.50
C ALA A 123 -11.75 0.79 -6.71
N ILE A 124 -11.50 2.03 -6.28
CA ILE A 124 -12.51 2.88 -5.61
C ILE A 124 -13.70 3.11 -6.54
N TYR A 125 -13.40 3.30 -7.83
CA TYR A 125 -14.38 3.58 -8.86
C TYR A 125 -13.91 2.97 -10.18
N THR A 126 -14.81 2.27 -10.88
CA THR A 126 -14.58 1.76 -12.24
C THR A 126 -15.59 2.41 -13.19
N GLN A 127 -15.10 3.21 -14.12
CA GLN A 127 -15.94 3.88 -15.12
C GLN A 127 -16.17 2.96 -16.33
N PHE A 128 -17.44 2.85 -16.74
CA PHE A 128 -17.82 2.26 -18.03
C PHE A 128 -18.54 3.32 -18.87
N GLY A 129 -18.11 3.52 -20.12
CA GLY A 129 -18.67 4.56 -21.00
C GLY A 129 -17.85 5.86 -20.98
N ASN A 130 -18.52 6.99 -21.19
CA ASN A 130 -17.85 8.28 -21.32
C ASN A 130 -17.05 8.67 -20.06
N PRO A 131 -15.89 9.33 -20.20
CA PRO A 131 -15.14 9.84 -19.05
C PRO A 131 -15.97 10.81 -18.22
N VAL A 132 -15.88 10.68 -16.91
CA VAL A 132 -16.44 11.64 -15.94
C VAL A 132 -15.31 12.31 -15.19
N GLU A 133 -15.42 13.61 -14.96
CA GLU A 133 -14.48 14.32 -14.11
C GLU A 133 -14.93 14.24 -12.66
N LEU A 134 -14.01 13.82 -11.78
CA LEU A 134 -14.27 13.80 -10.34
C LEU A 134 -14.39 15.24 -9.83
N SER A 135 -15.60 15.69 -9.50
CA SER A 135 -15.82 17.05 -9.00
C SER A 135 -15.31 17.24 -7.57
N SER A 136 -15.53 16.26 -6.68
CA SER A 136 -15.03 16.30 -5.31
C SER A 136 -15.04 14.92 -4.67
N MET A 137 -14.07 14.66 -3.79
CA MET A 137 -14.04 13.51 -2.91
C MET A 137 -13.66 13.99 -1.50
N ARG A 138 -14.38 13.52 -0.49
CA ARG A 138 -14.10 13.82 0.92
C ARG A 138 -14.07 12.52 1.71
N VAL A 139 -12.98 12.32 2.44
CA VAL A 139 -12.76 11.19 3.33
C VAL A 139 -12.43 11.74 4.71
N ASN A 140 -12.98 11.11 5.75
CA ASN A 140 -12.66 11.43 7.13
C ASN A 140 -12.62 10.15 7.96
N VAL A 141 -11.72 10.10 8.95
CA VAL A 141 -11.59 8.99 9.88
C VAL A 141 -11.54 9.55 11.28
N GLU A 142 -12.46 9.11 12.13
CA GLU A 142 -12.53 9.51 13.54
C GLU A 142 -12.47 8.27 14.42
N ARG A 143 -11.60 8.29 15.42
CA ARG A 143 -11.57 7.27 16.46
C ARG A 143 -12.67 7.55 17.46
N LEU A 144 -13.63 6.63 17.55
CA LEU A 144 -14.67 6.69 18.57
C LEU A 144 -14.09 6.41 19.97
N PRO A 145 -14.63 7.03 21.03
CA PRO A 145 -14.30 6.64 22.39
C PRO A 145 -14.60 5.16 22.60
N GLY A 146 -13.77 4.49 23.41
CA GLY A 146 -14.00 3.09 23.76
C GLY A 146 -15.36 2.89 24.44
N PRO A 147 -15.93 1.67 24.38
CA PRO A 147 -17.16 1.38 25.12
C PRO A 147 -16.97 1.73 26.60
N PRO A 148 -17.98 2.29 27.28
CA PRO A 148 -17.92 2.49 28.72
C PRO A 148 -17.62 1.13 29.39
N CYS A 149 -16.70 1.15 30.34
CA CYS A 149 -16.33 -0.01 31.13
C CYS A 149 -17.47 -0.53 32.00
#